data_AF-R4G0M0-F1
#
_entry.id   AF-R4G0M0-F1
#
_cell.length_a   1.000
_cell.length_b   1.000
_cell.length_c   1.000
_cell.angle_alpha   90.00
_cell.angle_beta   90.00
_cell.angle_gamma   90.00
#
_symmetry.space_group_name_H-M   'P 1'
#
loop_
_entity.id
_entity.type
_entity.pdbx_description
1 polymer ?
#
loop_
_entity_poly.entity_id
_entity_poly.type
_entity_poly.pdbx_seq_one_letter_code
_entity_poly.pdbx_strand_id
1 'polypeptide(L)' 'MLICEWRNFSTDAETYTLELFEEMIGDEFEAMMFEDDQEIPSYIWTVNYVVIVKRNTRMYNDISFTKIPRNPVCE' A
#
# COMPACT_ATOMS: atom_id res chain seq x y z
N MET A 1 0.78 -5.24 -12.41
CA MET A 1 1.87 -6.20 -12.09
C MET A 1 1.92 -6.45 -10.59
N LEU A 2 1.88 -7.71 -10.17
CA LEU A 2 2.10 -8.12 -8.78
C LEU A 2 3.58 -8.47 -8.58
N ILE A 3 4.19 -7.98 -7.51
CA ILE A 3 5.58 -8.24 -7.12
C ILE A 3 5.64 -8.60 -5.65
N CYS A 4 6.55 -9.52 -5.29
CA CYS A 4 6.81 -9.94 -3.90
C CYS A 4 8.05 -9.24 -3.32
N GLU A 5 8.46 -8.14 -3.93
CA GLU A 5 9.58 -7.32 -3.50
C GLU A 5 9.05 -5.90 -3.30
N TRP A 6 9.55 -5.25 -2.25
CA TRP A 6 9.19 -3.87 -2.01
C TRP A 6 9.77 -2.96 -3.09
N ARG A 7 8.96 -2.06 -3.63
CA ARG A 7 9.40 -0.99 -4.50
C ARG A 7 8.98 0.34 -3.91
N ASN A 8 9.97 1.14 -3.52
CA ASN A 8 9.73 2.48 -2.99
C ASN A 8 8.91 3.29 -4.00
N PHE A 9 7.92 4.01 -3.48
CA PHE A 9 7.11 4.92 -4.25
C PHE A 9 6.98 6.24 -3.48
N SER A 10 6.86 7.32 -4.22
CA SER A 10 6.82 8.66 -3.64
C SER A 10 5.58 9.40 -4.10
N THR A 11 5.07 10.24 -3.23
CA THR A 11 4.11 11.30 -3.56
C THR A 11 4.84 12.64 -3.52
N ASP A 12 4.14 13.72 -3.87
CA ASP A 12 4.68 15.07 -3.72
C ASP A 12 4.97 15.45 -2.26
N ALA A 13 4.39 14.71 -1.30
CA ALA A 13 4.53 14.97 0.14
C ALA A 13 5.60 14.11 0.80
N GLU A 14 5.68 12.83 0.45
CA GLU A 14 6.50 11.85 1.18
C GLU A 14 6.95 10.68 0.29
N THR A 15 8.08 10.06 0.66
CA THR A 15 8.58 8.82 0.05
C THR A 15 8.33 7.64 0.99
N TYR A 16 7.64 6.63 0.48
CA TYR A 16 7.27 5.43 1.23
C TYR A 16 8.33 4.35 1.03
N THR A 17 9.19 4.17 2.05
CA THR A 17 10.10 3.03 2.14
C THR A 17 9.43 1.85 2.83
N LEU A 18 10.06 0.67 2.75
CA LEU A 18 9.59 -0.53 3.43
C LEU A 18 9.50 -0.29 4.94
N GLU A 19 10.54 0.27 5.55
CA GLU A 19 10.56 0.48 7.00
C GLU A 19 9.45 1.44 7.44
N LEU A 20 9.25 2.54 6.70
CA LEU A 20 8.21 3.51 7.01
C LEU A 20 6.82 2.88 6.87
N PHE A 21 6.60 2.07 5.83
CA PHE A 21 5.33 1.39 5.62
C PHE A 21 5.01 0.39 6.73
N GLU A 22 5.97 -0.47 7.09
CA GLU A 22 5.78 -1.47 8.16
C GLU A 22 5.56 -0.80 9.52
N GLU A 23 6.25 0.33 9.81
CA GLU A 23 6.01 1.13 11.01
C GLU A 23 4.60 1.75 11.03
N MET A 24 4.14 2.31 9.91
CA MET A 24 2.82 2.94 9.81
C MET A 24 1.66 1.93 9.90
N ILE A 25 1.81 0.77 9.24
CA ILE A 25 0.75 -0.26 9.23
C ILE A 25 0.82 -1.12 10.49
N GLY A 26 2.01 -1.30 11.07
CA GLY A 26 2.27 -2.19 12.20
C GLY A 26 2.17 -3.67 11.81
N ASP A 27 2.53 -4.01 10.57
CA ASP A 27 2.48 -5.36 10.02
C ASP A 27 3.60 -5.56 9.00
N GLU A 28 3.95 -6.82 8.71
CA GLU A 28 5.06 -7.18 7.83
C GLU A 28 4.61 -7.31 6.37
N PHE A 29 5.37 -6.72 5.45
CA PHE A 29 5.07 -6.73 4.02
C PHE A 29 5.28 -8.12 3.38
N GLU A 30 4.39 -8.51 2.47
CA GLU A 30 4.55 -9.73 1.66
C GLU A 30 4.58 -9.46 0.15
N ALA A 31 3.70 -8.61 -0.35
CA ALA A 31 3.59 -8.36 -1.79
C ALA A 31 2.89 -7.02 -2.07
N MET A 32 3.08 -6.49 -3.27
CA MET A 32 2.38 -5.31 -3.77
C MET A 32 1.97 -5.46 -5.22
N MET A 33 0.87 -4.82 -5.58
CA MET A 33 0.33 -4.82 -6.92
C MET A 33 0.19 -3.40 -7.42
N PHE A 34 0.71 -3.20 -8.63
CA PHE A 34 0.52 -1.99 -9.41
C PHE A 34 -0.53 -2.24 -10.48
N GLU A 35 -1.56 -1.42 -10.56
CA GLU A 35 -2.48 -1.42 -11.71
C GLU A 35 -1.98 -0.45 -12.79
N ASP A 36 -2.12 -0.83 -14.07
CA ASP A 36 -2.02 0.03 -15.26
C ASP A 36 -0.99 1.17 -15.24
N ASP A 37 0.27 0.91 -15.60
CA ASP A 37 1.38 1.89 -15.71
C ASP A 37 1.54 2.87 -14.53
N GLN A 38 0.94 2.56 -13.36
CA GLN A 38 1.05 3.39 -12.18
C GLN A 38 2.40 3.16 -11.48
N GLU A 39 2.99 4.27 -11.03
CA GLU A 39 4.20 4.26 -10.21
C GLU A 39 3.93 4.02 -8.72
N ILE A 40 2.66 4.03 -8.29
CA ILE A 40 2.25 3.75 -6.90
C ILE A 40 1.43 2.45 -6.90
N PRO A 41 1.68 1.53 -5.95
CA PRO A 41 0.89 0.31 -5.85
C PRO A 41 -0.56 0.64 -5.50
N SER A 42 -1.49 -0.11 -6.07
CA SER A 42 -2.92 -0.02 -5.78
C SER A 42 -3.29 -0.90 -4.57
N TYR A 43 -2.58 -2.00 -4.39
CA TYR A 43 -2.74 -2.93 -3.27
C TYR A 43 -1.39 -3.35 -2.70
N ILE A 44 -1.34 -3.51 -1.39
CA ILE A 44 -0.18 -4.04 -0.66
C ILE A 44 -0.68 -5.11 0.29
N TRP A 45 -0.15 -6.32 0.19
CA TRP A 45 -0.42 -7.42 1.11
C TRP A 45 0.61 -7.41 2.22
N THR A 46 0.10 -7.56 3.44
CA THR A 46 0.87 -7.86 4.63
C THR A 46 0.46 -9.24 5.15
N VAL A 47 1.14 -9.72 6.18
CA VAL A 47 0.86 -11.02 6.82
C VAL A 47 -0.62 -11.12 7.24
N ASN A 48 -1.18 -10.06 7.82
CA ASN A 48 -2.53 -10.08 8.39
C ASN A 48 -3.57 -9.29 7.58
N TYR A 49 -3.14 -8.33 6.76
CA TYR A 49 -4.03 -7.40 6.08
C TYR A 49 -3.75 -7.28 4.57
N VAL A 50 -4.75 -6.77 3.86
CA VAL A 50 -4.55 -6.18 2.53
C VAL A 50 -4.78 -4.68 2.69
N VAL A 51 -3.82 -3.88 2.25
CA VAL A 51 -3.85 -2.44 2.30
C VAL A 51 -4.16 -1.93 0.90
N ILE A 52 -5.30 -1.25 0.76
CA ILE A 52 -5.72 -0.59 -0.46
C ILE A 52 -5.15 0.83 -0.43
N VAL A 53 -4.38 1.18 -1.45
CA VAL A 53 -3.80 2.51 -1.61
C VAL A 53 -4.65 3.28 -2.61
N LYS A 54 -5.25 4.39 -2.17
CA LYS A 54 -6.06 5.25 -3.04
C LYS A 54 -5.40 6.62 -3.18
N ARG A 55 -5.17 7.04 -4.43
CA ARG A 55 -4.73 8.40 -4.76
C ARG A 55 -5.92 9.35 -4.71
N ASN A 56 -5.75 10.49 -4.03
CA ASN A 56 -6.76 11.54 -3.99
C ASN A 56 -6.45 12.59 -5.06
N THR A 57 -7.30 12.74 -6.07
CA THR A 57 -7.01 13.56 -7.26
C THR A 57 -7.40 15.04 -7.13
N ARG A 58 -7.90 15.48 -5.97
CA ARG A 58 -8.63 16.76 -5.87
C ARG A 58 -7.81 18.01 -5.55
N MET A 59 -6.65 17.94 -4.90
CA MET A 59 -5.92 19.18 -4.56
C MET A 59 -4.44 19.02 -4.15
N TYR A 60 -4.06 17.85 -3.63
CA TYR A 60 -2.69 17.44 -3.31
C TYR A 60 -2.62 15.97 -3.72
N ASN A 61 -1.56 15.50 -4.38
CA ASN A 61 -1.38 14.09 -4.74
C ASN A 61 -1.14 13.22 -3.49
N ASP A 62 -2.06 13.30 -2.54
CA ASP A 62 -2.05 12.63 -1.28
C ASP A 62 -2.61 11.22 -1.45
N ILE A 63 -2.10 10.28 -0.67
CA ILE A 63 -2.51 8.89 -0.73
C ILE A 63 -3.12 8.46 0.60
N SER A 64 -4.21 7.72 0.52
CA SER A 64 -4.85 7.14 1.69
C SER A 64 -4.65 5.63 1.71
N PHE A 65 -4.26 5.10 2.87
CA PHE A 65 -4.15 3.67 3.13
C PHE A 65 -5.41 3.17 3.83
N THR A 66 -6.10 2.21 3.21
CA THR A 66 -7.24 1.52 3.82
C THR A 66 -6.88 0.07 4.05
N LYS A 67 -6.84 -0.37 5.31
CA LYS A 67 -6.58 -1.77 5.65
C LYS A 67 -7.87 -2.60 5.68
N ILE A 68 -7.80 -3.80 5.11
CA ILE A 68 -8.84 -4.83 5.20
C ILE A 68 -8.21 -6.12 5.72
N PRO A 69 -8.90 -6.90 6.57
CA PRO A 69 -8.37 -8.18 7.03
C PRO A 69 -8.19 -9.13 5.84
N ARG A 70 -7.04 -9.80 5.77
CA ARG A 70 -6.75 -10.72 4.67
C ARG A 70 -7.72 -11.90 4.63
N ASN A 71 -8.05 -12.42 5.80
CA ASN A 71 -9.09 -13.42 5.99
C ASN A 71 -10.17 -12.83 6.91
N PRO A 72 -11.34 -12.42 6.37
CA PRO A 72 -12.43 -11.97 7.21
C PRO A 72 -12.93 -13.14 8.03
N VAL A 73 -12.71 -13.08 9.35
CA VAL A 73 -13.50 -13.87 10.30
C VAL A 73 -14.88 -13.23 10.33
N CYS A 74 -15.81 -13.76 9.53
CA CYS A 74 -17.22 -13.45 9.69
C CYS A 74 -17.71 -14.21 10.91
N GLU A 75 -17.91 -13.51 12.03
CA GLU A 75 -18.75 -14.01 13.14
C GLU A 75 -20.23 -13.69 12.88
#